data_AF-A0A835BVB8-F1
#
_entry.id   AF-A0A835BVB8-F1
#
_cell.length_a   1.000
_cell.length_b   1.000
_cell.length_c   1.000
_cell.angle_alpha   90.00
_cell.angle_beta   90.00
_cell.angle_gamma   90.00
#
_symmetry.space_group_name_H-M   'P 1'
#
loop_
_entity.id
_entity.type
_entity.pdbx_description
1 polymer ?
#
loop_
_entity_poly.entity_id
_entity_poly.type
_entity_poly.pdbx_seq_one_letter_code
_entity_poly.pdbx_strand_id
1 'polypeptide(L)'
;MSFITNYYLLCQQEQVHSSLADEWVAATVQSLKKASPTSLKITLRSIREGRTQTAGECLRREYRMASHVVRGHFSRDFFEGSRAILIDKDQNPKWMPPRLEQVHEEAVEQYFSRIDDPQWEDLNLPTISYHGRNIGSKL
;
A
#
# COMPACT_ATOMS: atom_id res chain seq x y z
N MET A 1 -8.60 9.41 18.96
CA MET A 1 -9.42 10.27 18.09
C MET A 1 -8.53 11.21 17.27
N SER A 2 -7.76 10.69 16.30
CA SER A 2 -6.94 11.56 15.43
C SER A 2 -6.50 10.87 14.13
N PHE A 3 -7.42 10.18 13.45
CA PHE A 3 -7.11 9.44 12.22
C PHE A 3 -7.82 9.95 10.96
N ILE A 4 -8.58 11.07 11.03
CA ILE A 4 -9.32 11.61 9.87
C ILE A 4 -9.00 13.10 9.58
N THR A 5 -8.35 13.83 10.49
CA THR A 5 -8.37 15.31 10.45
C THR A 5 -7.37 15.99 9.51
N ASN A 6 -6.80 15.32 8.49
CA ASN A 6 -5.83 15.99 7.61
C ASN A 6 -6.23 16.07 6.13
N TYR A 7 -7.53 16.14 5.86
CA TYR A 7 -8.08 16.51 4.54
C TYR A 7 -8.88 17.82 4.53
N TYR A 8 -9.03 18.50 5.67
CA TYR A 8 -9.94 19.65 5.81
C TYR A 8 -9.34 21.03 5.48
N LEU A 9 -8.01 21.17 5.30
CA LEU A 9 -7.40 22.50 5.21
C LEU A 9 -7.43 23.16 3.82
N LEU A 10 -7.81 22.44 2.76
CA LEU A 10 -7.84 22.98 1.39
C LEU A 10 -9.21 23.49 0.93
N CYS A 11 -10.28 23.31 1.73
CA CYS A 11 -11.66 23.56 1.32
C CYS A 11 -12.25 24.88 1.85
N GLN A 12 -11.43 25.84 2.29
CA GLN A 12 -11.91 27.15 2.78
C GLN A 12 -12.08 28.24 1.72
N GLN A 13 -11.90 27.94 0.42
CA GLN A 13 -12.24 28.87 -0.65
C GLN A 13 -12.95 28.11 -1.79
N GLU A 14 -14.27 27.97 -1.70
CA GLU A 14 -15.25 28.09 -2.81
C GLU A 14 -16.61 27.48 -2.41
N GLN A 15 -17.61 28.36 -2.27
CA GLN A 15 -18.87 28.11 -1.57
C GLN A 15 -19.96 27.46 -2.46
N VAL A 16 -19.57 26.56 -3.37
CA VAL A 16 -20.47 25.73 -4.21
C VAL A 16 -20.20 24.22 -4.04
N HIS A 17 -19.22 23.84 -3.21
CA HIS A 17 -18.63 22.50 -3.18
C HIS A 17 -19.18 21.52 -2.13
N SER A 18 -20.24 21.84 -1.37
CA SER A 18 -20.64 21.01 -0.20
C SER A 18 -21.23 19.64 -0.58
N SER A 19 -22.26 19.59 -1.42
CA SER A 19 -22.97 18.33 -1.69
C SER A 19 -22.16 17.34 -2.52
N LEU A 20 -21.42 17.84 -3.52
CA LEU A 20 -20.54 17.02 -4.36
C LEU A 20 -19.31 16.52 -3.58
N ALA A 21 -18.75 17.33 -2.68
CA ALA A 21 -17.68 16.87 -1.80
C ALA A 21 -18.18 15.79 -0.84
N ASP A 22 -19.37 15.95 -0.27
CA ASP A 22 -19.96 14.96 0.63
C ASP A 22 -20.24 13.62 -0.08
N GLU A 23 -20.76 13.66 -1.31
CA GLU A 23 -20.98 12.46 -2.13
C GLU A 23 -19.66 11.77 -2.50
N TRP A 24 -18.65 12.55 -2.94
CA TRP A 24 -17.34 12.02 -3.30
C TRP A 24 -16.61 11.38 -2.10
N VAL A 25 -16.68 12.03 -0.93
CA VAL A 25 -16.11 11.48 0.32
C VAL A 25 -16.82 10.17 0.67
N ALA A 26 -18.15 10.14 0.62
CA ALA A 26 -18.92 8.92 0.90
C ALA A 26 -18.54 7.78 -0.07
N ALA A 27 -18.46 8.05 -1.38
CA ALA A 27 -18.07 7.08 -2.40
C ALA A 27 -16.64 6.55 -2.18
N THR A 28 -15.72 7.44 -1.80
CA THR A 28 -14.32 7.08 -1.49
C THR A 28 -14.25 6.17 -0.26
N VAL A 29 -14.95 6.52 0.81
CA VAL A 29 -15.01 5.69 2.03
C VAL A 29 -15.63 4.32 1.73
N GLN A 30 -16.68 4.26 0.92
CA GLN A 30 -17.27 2.98 0.52
C GLN A 30 -16.32 2.14 -0.33
N SER A 31 -15.54 2.76 -1.23
CA SER A 31 -14.51 2.07 -2.00
C SER A 31 -13.41 1.49 -1.11
N LEU A 32 -12.93 2.27 -0.13
CA LEU A 32 -11.93 1.80 0.83
C LEU A 32 -12.45 0.64 1.68
N LYS A 33 -13.72 0.67 2.13
CA LYS A 33 -14.33 -0.41 2.91
C LYS A 33 -14.41 -1.75 2.16
N LYS A 34 -14.38 -1.74 0.82
CA LYS A 34 -14.37 -2.96 0.01
C LYS A 34 -12.98 -3.56 -0.16
N ALA A 35 -11.92 -2.79 0.08
CA ALA A 35 -10.54 -3.25 -0.04
C ALA A 35 -10.11 -4.10 1.17
N SER A 36 -9.05 -4.89 1.00
CA SER A 36 -8.42 -5.61 2.12
C SER A 36 -7.92 -4.63 3.19
N PRO A 37 -8.28 -4.81 4.47
CA PRO A 37 -7.77 -3.98 5.56
C PRO A 37 -6.24 -4.03 5.67
N THR A 38 -5.64 -5.19 5.43
CA THR A 38 -4.18 -5.39 5.40
C THR A 38 -3.56 -4.57 4.27
N SER A 39 -4.10 -4.69 3.05
CA SER A 39 -3.62 -3.96 1.88
C SER A 39 -3.71 -2.43 2.06
N LEU A 40 -4.74 -1.94 2.75
CA LEU A 40 -4.85 -0.51 3.06
C LEU A 40 -3.72 -0.02 3.98
N LYS A 41 -3.39 -0.78 5.05
CA LYS A 41 -2.32 -0.38 5.97
C LYS A 41 -0.94 -0.42 5.32
N ILE A 42 -0.61 -1.50 4.60
CA ILE A 42 0.68 -1.60 3.90
C ILE A 42 0.83 -0.49 2.86
N THR A 43 -0.23 -0.16 2.11
CA THR A 43 -0.21 0.90 1.09
C THR A 43 -0.03 2.27 1.72
N LEU A 44 -0.75 2.56 2.81
CA LEU A 44 -0.62 3.83 3.52
C LEU A 44 0.81 4.04 4.06
N ARG A 45 1.39 2.98 4.65
CA ARG A 45 2.75 3.01 5.15
C ARG A 45 3.75 3.21 4.01
N SER A 46 3.60 2.47 2.91
CA SER A 46 4.41 2.60 1.71
C SER A 46 4.44 4.05 1.18
N ILE A 47 3.27 4.68 1.03
CA ILE A 47 3.16 6.07 0.57
C ILE A 47 3.86 7.02 1.53
N ARG A 48 3.72 6.81 2.85
CA ARG A 48 4.31 7.70 3.86
C ARG A 48 5.83 7.63 3.86
N GLU A 49 6.41 6.43 3.84
CA GLU A 49 7.86 6.24 3.82
C GLU A 49 8.48 6.70 2.49
N GLY A 50 7.79 6.42 1.37
CA GLY A 50 8.26 6.77 0.03
C GLY A 50 8.45 8.27 -0.21
N ARG A 51 7.78 9.14 0.57
CA ARG A 51 7.96 10.62 0.47
C ARG A 51 9.37 11.10 0.78
N THR A 52 10.14 10.30 1.52
CA THR A 52 11.49 10.65 1.96
C THR A 52 12.58 9.77 1.31
N GLN A 53 12.18 8.81 0.47
CA GLN A 53 13.06 7.82 -0.14
C GLN A 53 13.34 8.17 -1.61
N THR A 54 14.47 7.71 -2.11
CA THR A 54 14.70 7.65 -3.56
C THR A 54 13.77 6.61 -4.20
N ALA A 55 13.53 6.68 -5.50
CA ALA A 55 12.84 5.63 -6.24
C ALA A 55 13.49 4.23 -6.08
N GLY A 56 14.80 4.10 -5.98
CA GLY A 56 15.52 2.85 -5.81
C GLY A 56 15.38 2.30 -4.40
N GLU A 57 15.35 3.17 -3.38
CA GLU A 57 14.96 2.79 -2.02
C GLU A 57 13.49 2.35 -1.99
N CYS A 58 12.59 3.08 -2.65
CA CYS A 58 11.19 2.70 -2.79
C CYS A 58 11.05 1.33 -3.46
N LEU A 59 11.71 1.11 -4.60
CA LEU A 59 11.63 -0.14 -5.35
C LEU A 59 12.12 -1.34 -4.53
N ARG A 60 13.22 -1.19 -3.77
CA ARG A 60 13.68 -2.26 -2.86
C ARG A 60 12.65 -2.56 -1.77
N ARG A 61 12.07 -1.52 -1.17
CA ARG A 61 11.03 -1.66 -0.14
C ARG A 61 9.75 -2.30 -0.70
N GLU A 62 9.27 -1.84 -1.85
CA GLU A 62 8.11 -2.40 -2.56
C GLU A 62 8.35 -3.84 -2.98
N TYR A 63 9.56 -4.18 -3.41
CA TYR A 63 9.93 -5.55 -3.76
C TYR A 63 9.77 -6.50 -2.57
N ARG A 64 10.30 -6.14 -1.39
CA ARG A 64 10.13 -6.95 -0.17
C ARG A 64 8.66 -7.12 0.20
N MET A 65 7.90 -6.02 0.18
CA MET A 65 6.46 -6.02 0.43
C MET A 65 5.70 -6.94 -0.51
N ALA A 66 5.89 -6.78 -1.82
CA ALA A 66 5.25 -7.60 -2.84
C ALA A 66 5.63 -9.08 -2.69
N SER A 67 6.89 -9.36 -2.34
CA SER A 67 7.36 -10.73 -2.11
C SER A 67 6.65 -11.39 -0.92
N HIS A 68 6.48 -10.68 0.19
CA HIS A 68 5.69 -11.16 1.34
C HIS A 68 4.21 -11.34 1.00
N VAL A 69 3.62 -10.42 0.22
CA VAL A 69 2.23 -10.53 -0.26
C VAL A 69 2.03 -11.79 -1.10
N VAL A 70 2.94 -12.07 -2.04
CA VAL A 70 2.86 -13.24 -2.92
C VAL A 70 3.12 -14.54 -2.17
N ARG A 71 4.05 -14.55 -1.20
CA ARG A 71 4.29 -15.71 -0.33
C ARG A 71 3.06 -16.03 0.54
N GLY A 72 2.25 -15.03 0.85
CA GLY A 72 0.97 -15.21 1.54
C GLY A 72 1.09 -15.74 2.97
N HIS A 73 2.26 -15.60 3.61
CA HIS A 73 2.51 -16.09 4.96
C HIS A 73 1.70 -15.34 6.03
N PHE A 74 1.53 -14.03 5.87
CA PHE A 74 0.82 -13.18 6.84
C PHE A 74 -0.67 -13.02 6.51
N SER A 75 -1.02 -12.96 5.23
CA SER A 75 -2.39 -12.90 4.75
C SER A 75 -2.51 -13.54 3.37
N ARG A 76 -3.65 -14.15 3.09
CA ARG A 76 -4.00 -14.70 1.78
C ARG A 76 -4.86 -13.77 0.94
N ASP A 77 -5.03 -12.52 1.37
CA ASP A 77 -5.91 -11.53 0.74
C ASP A 77 -5.59 -11.29 -0.74
N PHE A 78 -4.32 -11.39 -1.16
CA PHE A 78 -3.95 -11.28 -2.57
C PHE A 78 -4.62 -12.36 -3.44
N PHE A 79 -4.61 -13.61 -2.96
CA PHE A 79 -5.26 -14.73 -3.65
C PHE A 79 -6.78 -14.64 -3.54
N GLU A 80 -7.31 -14.24 -2.38
CA GLU A 80 -8.75 -14.08 -2.18
C GLU A 80 -9.33 -12.97 -3.06
N GLY A 81 -8.63 -11.85 -3.23
CA GLY A 81 -9.03 -10.78 -4.12
C GLY A 81 -9.02 -11.23 -5.58
N SER A 82 -7.97 -11.95 -5.98
CA SER A 82 -7.88 -12.55 -7.31
C SER A 82 -9.02 -13.55 -7.56
N ARG A 83 -9.34 -14.39 -6.57
CA ARG A 83 -10.48 -15.31 -6.62
C ARG A 83 -11.80 -14.54 -6.82
N ALA A 84 -12.09 -13.58 -5.95
CA ALA A 84 -13.34 -12.82 -5.96
C ALA A 84 -13.57 -12.02 -7.24
N ILE A 85 -12.51 -11.48 -7.84
CA ILE A 85 -12.60 -10.57 -8.99
C ILE A 85 -12.43 -11.30 -10.32
N LEU A 86 -11.50 -12.26 -10.41
CA LEU A 86 -11.08 -12.85 -11.69
C LEU A 86 -11.56 -14.29 -11.87
N ILE A 87 -11.59 -15.09 -10.80
CA ILE A 87 -11.92 -16.52 -10.88
C ILE A 87 -13.43 -16.72 -10.74
N ASP A 88 -13.94 -16.50 -9.53
CA ASP A 88 -15.35 -16.75 -9.19
C ASP A 88 -16.23 -15.57 -9.59
N LYS A 89 -15.65 -14.36 -9.70
CA LYS A 89 -16.33 -13.11 -10.10
C LYS A 89 -17.53 -12.76 -9.22
N ASP A 90 -17.51 -13.18 -7.96
CA ASP A 90 -18.58 -12.91 -7.00
C ASP A 90 -18.52 -11.50 -6.40
N GLN A 91 -17.42 -10.76 -6.62
CA GLN A 91 -17.16 -9.44 -6.05
C GLN A 91 -17.31 -9.38 -4.51
N ASN A 92 -17.16 -10.53 -3.84
CA ASN A 92 -17.36 -10.68 -2.41
C ASN A 92 -16.13 -11.35 -1.74
N PRO A 93 -15.00 -10.63 -1.70
CA PRO A 93 -13.79 -11.15 -1.08
C PRO A 93 -13.93 -11.28 0.43
N LYS A 94 -13.43 -12.38 0.97
CA LYS A 94 -13.42 -12.72 2.41
C LYS A 94 -12.07 -12.37 3.03
N TRP A 95 -11.88 -11.09 3.30
CA TRP A 95 -10.62 -10.59 3.87
C TRP A 95 -10.30 -11.15 5.25
N MET A 96 -9.02 -11.41 5.49
CA MET A 96 -8.50 -11.84 6.78
C MET A 96 -7.28 -10.98 7.19
N PRO A 97 -7.40 -10.18 8.25
CA PRO A 97 -8.59 -9.95 9.08
C PRO A 97 -9.66 -9.09 8.36
N PRO A 98 -10.94 -9.19 8.74
CA PRO A 98 -12.04 -8.48 8.08
C PRO A 98 -12.17 -7.00 8.46
N ARG A 99 -11.45 -6.52 9.49
CA ARG A 99 -11.55 -5.14 9.98
C ARG A 99 -10.18 -4.48 10.15
N LEU A 100 -10.14 -3.16 9.95
CA LEU A 100 -8.90 -2.37 10.00
C LEU A 100 -8.26 -2.34 11.39
N GLU A 101 -9.08 -2.37 12.45
CA GLU A 101 -8.64 -2.35 13.84
C GLU A 101 -7.92 -3.65 14.25
N GLN A 102 -8.15 -4.74 13.50
CA GLN A 102 -7.58 -6.06 13.76
C GLN A 102 -6.23 -6.27 13.06
N VAL A 103 -5.81 -5.35 12.18
CA VAL A 103 -4.50 -5.41 11.55
C VAL A 103 -3.49 -4.76 12.50
N HIS A 104 -2.62 -5.55 13.12
CA HIS A 104 -1.61 -5.04 14.06
C HIS A 104 -0.43 -4.39 13.32
N GLU A 105 0.17 -3.35 13.91
CA GLU A 105 1.30 -2.64 13.29
C GLU A 105 2.53 -3.55 13.17
N GLU A 106 2.73 -4.43 14.15
CA GLU A 106 3.79 -5.43 14.15
C GLU A 106 3.65 -6.40 12.97
N ALA A 107 2.42 -6.75 12.59
CA ALA A 107 2.16 -7.58 11.43
C ALA A 107 2.43 -6.82 10.11
N VAL A 108 2.15 -5.51 10.07
CA VAL A 108 2.47 -4.64 8.93
C VAL A 108 3.98 -4.50 8.76
N GLU A 109 4.75 -4.39 9.86
CA GLU A 109 6.22 -4.35 9.83
C GLU A 109 6.83 -5.54 9.10
N GLN A 110 6.28 -6.74 9.32
CA GLN A 110 6.81 -7.96 8.71
C GLN A 110 6.74 -7.93 7.17
N TYR A 111 5.80 -7.20 6.58
CA TYR A 111 5.76 -7.04 5.12
C TYR A 111 6.96 -6.26 4.57
N PHE A 112 7.64 -5.43 5.37
CA PHE A 112 8.77 -4.63 4.91
C PHE A 112 10.13 -5.21 5.32
N SER A 113 10.12 -6.28 6.12
CA SER A 113 11.34 -6.96 6.55
C SER A 113 12.02 -7.71 5.39
N ARG A 114 13.31 -7.99 5.55
CA ARG A 114 13.99 -8.93 4.65
C ARG A 114 13.32 -10.31 4.81
N ILE A 115 13.30 -11.06 3.72
CA ILE A 115 12.80 -12.44 3.73
C ILE A 115 13.86 -13.32 4.37
N ASP A 116 13.45 -14.09 5.38
CA ASP A 116 14.29 -15.07 6.06
C ASP A 116 14.34 -16.38 5.25
N ASP A 117 14.96 -16.30 4.08
CA ASP A 117 15.14 -17.41 3.15
C ASP A 117 16.51 -17.25 2.49
N PRO A 118 17.47 -18.16 2.73
CA PRO A 118 18.82 -18.05 2.18
C PRO A 118 18.87 -18.02 0.64
N GLN A 119 17.82 -18.52 -0.03
CA GLN A 119 17.73 -18.52 -1.48
C GLN A 119 17.06 -17.24 -2.01
N TRP A 120 16.56 -16.37 -1.13
CA TRP A 120 15.89 -15.14 -1.52
C TRP A 120 16.85 -13.96 -1.50
N GLU A 121 17.24 -13.52 -2.68
CA GLU A 121 18.03 -12.30 -2.83
C GLU A 121 17.13 -11.06 -2.83
N ASP A 122 17.65 -9.97 -2.26
CA ASP A 122 16.97 -8.69 -2.29
C ASP A 122 17.12 -8.02 -3.66
N LEU A 123 16.28 -7.01 -3.94
CA LEU A 123 16.34 -6.32 -5.24
C LEU A 123 17.65 -5.54 -5.40
N ASN A 124 18.51 -6.06 -6.27
CA ASN A 124 19.74 -5.41 -6.68
C ASN A 124 19.50 -4.58 -7.95
N LEU A 125 19.36 -3.27 -7.79
CA LEU A 125 19.17 -2.36 -8.91
C LEU A 125 20.53 -2.09 -9.61
N PRO A 126 20.59 -2.17 -10.95
CA PRO A 126 21.80 -1.84 -11.69
C PRO A 126 22.14 -0.36 -11.50
N THR A 127 23.43 -0.06 -11.37
CA THR A 127 23.89 1.34 -11.40
C THR A 127 23.89 1.80 -12.86
N ILE A 128 22.89 2.58 -13.25
CA ILE A 128 22.81 3.13 -14.60
C ILE A 128 23.82 4.27 -14.73
N SER A 129 24.96 4.00 -15.35
CA SER A 129 25.93 5.02 -15.76
C SER A 129 25.69 5.41 -17.21
N TYR A 130 24.97 6.51 -17.47
CA TYR A 130 24.97 7.11 -18.80
C TYR A 130 26.25 7.93 -18.99
N HIS A 131 27.06 7.50 -19.98
CA HIS A 131 28.20 8.23 -20.58
C HIS A 131 28.84 9.32 -19.69
N GLY A 132 29.75 8.90 -18.81
CA GLY A 132 30.67 9.79 -18.09
C GLY A 132 30.08 10.63 -16.95
N ARG A 133 28.78 10.55 -16.64
CA ARG A 133 28.22 11.17 -15.43
C ARG A 133 27.74 10.09 -14.45
N ASN A 134 28.55 9.87 -13.41
CA ASN A 134 28.09 9.18 -12.20
C ASN A 134 27.03 10.06 -11.53
N ILE A 135 25.76 9.79 -11.80
CA ILE A 135 24.68 10.31 -10.98
C ILE A 135 24.67 9.40 -9.75
N GLY A 136 25.34 9.85 -8.68
CA GLY A 136 25.33 9.13 -7.40
C GLY A 136 23.90 8.75 -7.02
N SER A 137 23.74 7.52 -6.54
CA SER A 137 22.51 6.76 -6.27
C SER A 137 21.44 7.53 -5.48
N LYS A 138 20.84 8.52 -6.14
CA LYS A 138 19.61 9.21 -5.74
C LYS A 138 18.43 8.81 -6.63
N LEU A 139 18.63 7.76 -7.44
CA LEU A 139 17.52 7.03 -8.00
C LEU A 139 16.91 6.17 -6.94
#